data_AF-A0A831NVC8-F1
#
_entry.id   AF-A0A831NVC8-F1
#
_cell.length_a   1.000
_cell.length_b   1.000
_cell.length_c   1.000
_cell.angle_alpha   90.00
_cell.angle_beta   90.00
_cell.angle_gamma   90.00
#
_symmetry.space_group_name_H-M   'P 1'
#
loop_
_entity.id
_entity.type
_entity.pdbx_description
1 polymer ?
#
loop_
_entity_poly.entity_id
_entity_poly.type
_entity_poly.pdbx_seq_one_letter_code
_entity_poly.pdbx_strand_id
1 'polypeptide(L)' 'MLRIGLTGGIASGKTAVSDHFAQLGIPVIDTDQISRELVEPGTEALLQ' A
#
# COMPACT_ATOMS: atom_id res chain seq x y z
N MET A 1 12.21 13.46 -5.33
CA MET A 1 10.88 13.46 -4.70
C MET A 1 11.04 13.12 -3.22
N LEU A 2 10.28 13.79 -2.35
CA LEU A 2 10.20 13.43 -0.94
C LEU A 2 9.51 12.07 -0.80
N ARG A 3 10.00 11.21 0.11
CA ARG A 3 9.40 9.90 0.42
C ARG A 3 9.10 9.84 1.92
N ILE A 4 7.90 9.39 2.26
CA ILE A 4 7.41 9.32 3.64
C ILE A 4 6.88 7.91 3.87
N GLY A 5 7.35 7.24 4.93
CA GLY A 5 6.82 5.95 5.36
C GLY A 5 5.65 6.14 6.32
N LEU A 6 4.49 5.59 5.96
CA LEU A 6 3.31 5.54 6.84
C LEU A 6 3.23 4.15 7.49
N THR A 7 3.28 4.10 8.82
CA THR A 7 3.21 2.86 9.61
C THR A 7 2.34 3.05 10.85
N GLY A 8 2.08 1.97 11.58
CA GLY A 8 1.19 1.94 12.74
C GLY A 8 0.61 0.55 12.98
N GLY A 9 0.12 0.32 14.20
CA GLY A 9 -0.48 -0.96 14.60
C GLY A 9 -1.83 -1.27 13.93
N ILE A 10 -2.40 -2.43 14.24
CA ILE A 10 -3.77 -2.78 13.82
C ILE A 10 -4.75 -1.73 14.35
N ALA A 11 -5.72 -1.36 13.51
CA ALA A 11 -6.76 -0.36 13.83
C ALA A 11 -6.26 1.05 14.18
N SER A 12 -4.99 1.39 13.90
CA SER A 12 -4.43 2.72 14.17
C SER A 12 -4.85 3.81 13.19
N GLY A 13 -5.72 3.50 12.21
CA GLY A 13 -6.19 4.45 11.21
C GLY A 13 -5.24 4.72 10.03
N LYS A 14 -4.25 3.85 9.77
CA LYS A 14 -3.31 4.02 8.62
C LYS A 14 -4.04 4.25 7.30
N THR A 15 -5.04 3.42 7.00
CA THR A 15 -5.84 3.53 5.76
C THR A 15 -6.54 4.89 5.68
N ALA A 16 -7.11 5.39 6.78
CA ALA A 16 -7.74 6.71 6.78
C ALA A 16 -6.73 7.84 6.50
N VAL A 17 -5.50 7.72 7.02
CA VAL A 17 -4.43 8.68 6.76
C VAL A 17 -3.94 8.61 5.31
N SER A 18 -3.71 7.41 4.76
CA SER A 18 -3.32 7.26 3.35
C SER A 18 -4.39 7.77 2.40
N ASP A 19 -5.66 7.48 2.67
CA ASP A 19 -6.79 7.96 1.86
C ASP A 19 -6.88 9.49 1.87
N HIS A 20 -6.63 10.10 3.03
CA HIS A 20 -6.60 11.56 3.14
C HIS A 20 -5.45 12.17 2.30
N PHE A 21 -4.26 11.57 2.32
CA PHE A 21 -3.17 12.01 1.44
C PHE A 21 -3.53 11.85 -0.04
N ALA A 22 -4.16 10.74 -0.43
CA ALA A 22 -4.60 10.52 -1.81
C ALA A 22 -5.62 11.58 -2.25
N GLN A 23 -6.57 11.96 -1.39
CA GLN A 23 -7.55 13.02 -1.66
C GLN A 23 -6.90 14.39 -1.88
N LEU A 24 -5.73 14.64 -1.28
CA LEU A 24 -4.93 15.85 -1.50
C LEU A 24 -4.06 15.77 -2.77
N GLY A 25 -4.20 14.71 -3.56
CA GLY A 25 -3.43 14.51 -4.80
C GLY A 25 -2.00 13.99 -4.57
N ILE A 26 -1.68 13.51 -3.36
CA ILE A 26 -0.38 12.92 -3.05
C ILE A 26 -0.40 11.45 -3.48
N PRO A 27 0.56 11.00 -4.33
CA PRO A 27 0.65 9.60 -4.71
C PRO A 27 0.88 8.70 -3.49
N VAL A 28 0.06 7.67 -3.36
CA VAL A 28 0.16 6.65 -2.31
C VAL A 28 0.66 5.35 -2.92
N ILE A 29 1.63 4.72 -2.26
CA ILE A 29 2.10 3.37 -2.57
C ILE A 29 1.62 2.47 -1.45
N ASP A 30 0.61 1.63 -1.73
CA ASP A 30 0.09 0.67 -0.76
C ASP A 30 0.83 -0.67 -0.89
N THR A 31 1.64 -0.99 0.13
CA THR A 31 2.45 -2.22 0.14
C THR A 31 1.63 -3.47 0.34
N ASP A 32 0.50 -3.39 1.07
CA ASP A 32 -0.36 -4.54 1.34
C ASP A 32 -1.10 -4.94 0.05
N GLN A 33 -1.58 -3.95 -0.70
CA GLN A 33 -2.18 -4.16 -2.02
C GLN A 33 -1.17 -4.78 -2.99
N ILE A 34 0.00 -4.17 -3.14
CA ILE A 34 1.06 -4.66 -4.05
C ILE A 34 1.46 -6.09 -3.71
N SER A 35 1.60 -6.41 -2.41
CA SER A 35 1.97 -7.76 -1.99
C SER A 35 0.93 -8.80 -2.38
N ARG A 36 -0.36 -8.46 -2.39
CA ARG A 36 -1.45 -9.35 -2.83
C ARG A 36 -1.45 -9.52 -4.35
N GLU A 37 -1.32 -8.42 -5.09
CA GLU A 37 -1.26 -8.42 -6.56
C GLU A 37 -0.08 -9.24 -7.08
N LEU A 38 1.08 -9.13 -6.41
CA LEU A 38 2.27 -9.90 -6.79
C LEU A 38 2.05 -11.41 -6.71
N VAL A 39 1.17 -11.90 -5.85
CA VAL A 39 0.93 -13.33 -5.63
C VAL A 39 -0.41 -13.83 -6.19
N GLU A 40 -1.00 -13.10 -7.14
CA GLU A 40 -2.19 -13.59 -7.84
C GLU A 40 -1.89 -14.86 -8.66
N PRO A 41 -2.87 -15.76 -8.84
CA PRO A 41 -2.69 -16.94 -9.68
C PRO A 41 -2.18 -16.60 -11.08
N GLY A 42 -1.05 -17.21 -11.46
CA GLY A 42 -0.43 -17.00 -12.77
C GLY A 42 0.62 -15.89 -12.82
N THR A 43 0.89 -15.19 -11.72
CA THR A 43 2.04 -14.27 -11.64
C THR A 43 3.35 -15.03 -11.45
N GLU A 44 4.44 -14.47 -11.97
CA GLU A 44 5.78 -15.07 -11.82
C GLU A 44 6.17 -15.29 -10.35
N ALA A 45 5.77 -14.40 -9.45
CA ALA A 45 6.14 -14.50 -8.04
C ALA A 45 5.43 -15.66 -7.30
N LEU A 46 4.32 -16.19 -7.84
CA LEU A 46 3.63 -17.35 -7.29
C LEU A 46 4.04 -18.68 -7.93
N LEU A 47 4.60 -18.67 -9.15
CA LEU A 47 4.89 -19.87 -9.96
C LEU A 47 6.13 -20.68 -9.53
N GLN A 48 6.54 -20.61 -8.26
CA GLN A 48 7.70 -21.37 -7.74
C GLN A 48 7.42 -22.86 -7.58
#